data_AF-A0A2A5J264-F1
#
_entry.id   AF-A0A2A5J264-F1
#
_cell.length_a   1.000
_cell.length_b   1.000
_cell.length_c   1.000
_cell.angle_alpha   90.00
_cell.angle_beta   90.00
_cell.angle_gamma   90.00
#
_symmetry.space_group_name_H-M   'P 1'
#
loop_
_entity.id
_entity.type
_entity.pdbx_description
1 polymer ?
#
loop_
_entity_poly.entity_id
_entity_poly.type
_entity_poly.pdbx_seq_one_letter_code
_entity_poly.pdbx_strand_id
1 'polypeptide(L)'
;MKFIKKSISIFLSLLIVFTFISESKAEASGNKDYQIIINNEEKLVIAAEKGEVKGVMTLDKKNMEFSLETDEFSEVTGEKGKEYKINVENATDDKIEGTFIDTETNEKYKINSDEITASFVWFIPVGIVIGEALLAHLISMGLAVTITGVTYVAYSEFKKHKRTYSHYMAVRKSKGLFIGNGLKRSAAIARLKKGGDTWSTSKNNAKSIAKAASPIKKITGAEIDKKGKGKHYHYHPISGYKQGKGIRMKSHAFYGAAR
;
A
#
# COMPACT_ATOMS: atom_id res chain seq x y z
N MET A 1 -29.96 13.79 -13.51
CA MET A 1 -30.54 12.76 -12.62
C MET A 1 -29.76 11.43 -12.60
N LYS A 2 -28.42 11.45 -12.60
CA LYS A 2 -27.55 10.23 -12.55
C LYS A 2 -26.67 10.13 -11.28
N PHE A 3 -26.62 11.17 -10.45
CA PHE A 3 -25.73 11.24 -9.29
C PHE A 3 -26.36 10.69 -7.99
N ILE A 4 -27.68 10.83 -7.80
CA ILE A 4 -28.41 10.47 -6.57
C ILE A 4 -28.28 8.98 -6.21
N LYS A 5 -28.16 8.08 -7.20
CA LYS A 5 -28.08 6.63 -6.92
C LYS A 5 -26.73 6.17 -6.34
N LYS A 6 -25.64 6.91 -6.61
CA LYS A 6 -24.31 6.55 -6.11
C LYS A 6 -24.18 6.91 -4.63
N SER A 7 -24.61 8.12 -4.24
CA SER A 7 -24.53 8.61 -2.87
C SER A 7 -25.33 7.75 -1.88
N ILE A 8 -26.57 7.37 -2.24
CA ILE A 8 -27.41 6.48 -1.41
C ILE A 8 -26.79 5.10 -1.20
N SER A 9 -26.15 4.54 -2.24
CA SER A 9 -25.54 3.21 -2.16
C SER A 9 -24.27 3.20 -1.29
N ILE A 10 -23.51 4.29 -1.29
CA ILE A 10 -22.30 4.48 -0.48
C ILE A 10 -22.66 4.69 1.00
N PHE A 11 -23.70 5.48 1.27
CA PHE A 11 -24.17 5.73 2.63
C PHE A 11 -24.68 4.45 3.32
N LEU A 12 -25.39 3.61 2.56
CA LEU A 12 -25.88 2.33 3.05
C LEU A 12 -24.72 1.36 3.38
N SER A 13 -23.65 1.32 2.57
CA SER A 13 -22.48 0.50 2.90
C SER A 13 -21.75 0.99 4.15
N LEU A 14 -21.63 2.31 4.35
CA LEU A 14 -21.01 2.87 5.56
C LEU A 14 -21.84 2.54 6.80
N LEU A 15 -23.17 2.69 6.74
CA LEU A 15 -24.07 2.33 7.84
C LEU A 15 -23.95 0.84 8.23
N ILE A 16 -23.94 -0.06 7.24
CA ILE A 16 -23.80 -1.50 7.49
C ILE A 16 -22.45 -1.83 8.15
N VAL A 17 -21.38 -1.15 7.75
CA VAL A 17 -20.06 -1.37 8.39
C VAL A 17 -20.12 -1.04 9.88
N PHE A 18 -20.76 0.05 10.27
CA PHE A 18 -20.82 0.47 11.68
C PHE A 18 -21.92 -0.21 12.50
N THR A 19 -22.92 -0.86 11.91
CA THR A 19 -23.89 -1.66 12.68
C THR A 19 -23.29 -2.96 13.22
N PHE A 20 -22.29 -3.55 12.55
CA PHE A 20 -21.56 -4.73 13.03
C PHE A 20 -20.44 -4.42 14.02
N ILE A 21 -20.07 -3.15 14.18
CA ILE A 21 -19.00 -2.71 15.09
C ILE A 21 -19.42 -2.80 16.56
N SER A 22 -20.72 -2.86 16.85
CA SER A 22 -21.25 -2.88 18.22
C SER A 22 -21.13 -4.23 18.96
N GLU A 23 -20.72 -5.34 18.32
CA GLU A 23 -20.79 -6.68 18.97
C GLU A 23 -19.60 -7.64 18.79
N SER A 24 -18.51 -7.29 18.09
CA SER A 24 -17.39 -8.24 17.93
C SER A 24 -16.40 -8.22 19.10
N LYS A 25 -16.63 -9.10 20.09
CA LYS A 25 -15.57 -9.61 20.97
C LYS A 25 -14.73 -10.61 20.19
N ALA A 26 -13.80 -10.11 19.38
CA ALA A 26 -12.73 -10.93 18.82
C ALA A 26 -11.39 -10.28 19.17
N GLU A 27 -10.60 -10.99 19.98
CA GLU A 27 -9.27 -10.59 20.41
C GLU A 27 -8.35 -10.41 19.19
N ALA A 28 -8.13 -9.16 18.80
CA ALA A 28 -6.95 -8.74 18.09
C ALA A 28 -6.46 -7.46 18.75
N SER A 29 -5.22 -7.47 19.24
CA SER A 29 -4.51 -6.32 19.78
C SER A 29 -4.57 -5.13 18.80
N GLY A 30 -5.55 -4.24 18.99
CA GLY A 30 -5.74 -3.04 18.18
C GLY A 30 -6.40 -1.96 19.05
N ASN A 31 -5.89 -0.74 18.96
CA ASN A 31 -6.48 0.43 19.60
C ASN A 31 -7.98 0.52 19.22
N LYS A 32 -8.88 0.78 20.18
CA LYS A 32 -10.35 0.71 19.97
C LYS A 32 -10.85 1.63 18.84
N ASP A 33 -10.02 2.58 18.43
CA ASP A 33 -10.32 3.65 17.46
C ASP A 33 -10.25 3.20 15.99
N TYR A 34 -9.62 2.05 15.68
CA TYR A 34 -9.41 1.61 14.29
C TYR A 34 -9.71 0.12 14.12
N GLN A 35 -10.45 -0.22 13.06
CA GLN A 35 -10.89 -1.61 12.82
C GLN A 35 -10.68 -2.04 11.37
N ILE A 36 -10.17 -3.27 11.17
CA ILE A 36 -10.16 -3.92 9.85
C ILE A 36 -11.53 -4.55 9.62
N ILE A 37 -12.26 -4.03 8.64
CA ILE A 37 -13.61 -4.49 8.30
C ILE A 37 -13.56 -5.61 7.27
N ILE A 38 -12.73 -5.44 6.23
CA ILE A 38 -12.56 -6.41 5.15
C ILE A 38 -11.09 -6.56 4.86
N ASN A 39 -10.61 -7.80 4.78
CA ASN A 39 -9.28 -8.09 4.26
C ASN A 39 -9.31 -9.35 3.40
N ASN A 40 -9.49 -9.17 2.10
CA ASN A 40 -9.58 -10.26 1.13
C ASN A 40 -8.61 -10.05 -0.05
N GLU A 41 -8.80 -10.83 -1.12
CA GLU A 41 -8.01 -10.81 -2.34
C GLU A 41 -8.29 -9.63 -3.28
N GLU A 42 -9.19 -8.73 -2.94
CA GLU A 42 -9.52 -7.57 -3.77
C GLU A 42 -9.19 -6.27 -3.04
N LYS A 43 -9.53 -6.21 -1.76
CA LYS A 43 -9.44 -4.98 -0.98
C LYS A 43 -9.06 -5.20 0.48
N LEU A 44 -8.51 -4.15 1.07
CA LEU A 44 -8.38 -3.97 2.51
C LEU A 44 -9.21 -2.75 2.89
N VAL A 45 -10.12 -2.92 3.84
CA VAL A 45 -11.02 -1.86 4.31
C VAL A 45 -10.80 -1.69 5.80
N ILE A 46 -10.48 -0.46 6.18
CA ILE A 46 -10.32 -0.06 7.57
C ILE A 46 -11.28 1.09 7.89
N ALA A 47 -11.80 1.12 9.11
CA ALA A 47 -12.75 2.13 9.55
C ALA A 47 -12.33 2.73 10.89
N ALA A 48 -12.70 3.99 11.10
CA ALA A 48 -12.51 4.73 12.33
C ALA A 48 -13.62 5.76 12.53
N GLU A 49 -13.79 6.20 13.76
CA GLU A 49 -14.72 7.26 14.15
C GLU A 49 -13.95 8.35 14.90
N LYS A 50 -14.21 9.61 14.58
CA LYS A 50 -13.64 10.76 15.28
C LYS A 50 -14.70 11.84 15.46
N GLY A 51 -15.09 12.08 16.71
CA GLY A 51 -16.25 12.93 17.01
C GLY A 51 -17.52 12.25 16.50
N GLU A 52 -18.35 12.98 15.76
CA GLU A 52 -19.59 12.45 15.16
C GLU A 52 -19.39 11.94 13.72
N VAL A 53 -18.16 11.95 13.21
CA VAL A 53 -17.84 11.56 11.84
C VAL A 53 -17.19 10.19 11.79
N LYS A 54 -17.70 9.36 10.89
CA LYS A 54 -17.25 8.01 10.58
C LYS A 54 -16.53 8.02 9.24
N GLY A 55 -15.39 7.37 9.17
CA GLY A 55 -14.59 7.22 7.95
C GLY A 55 -14.27 5.77 7.65
N VAL A 56 -14.31 5.42 6.37
CA VAL A 56 -13.96 4.10 5.83
C VAL A 56 -12.94 4.29 4.72
N MET A 57 -11.72 3.80 4.93
CA MET A 57 -10.67 3.81 3.92
C MET A 57 -10.58 2.44 3.25
N THR A 58 -10.54 2.45 1.92
CA THR A 58 -10.36 1.26 1.10
C THR A 58 -9.03 1.36 0.35
N LEU A 59 -8.22 0.30 0.45
CA LEU A 59 -7.13 0.03 -0.46
C LEU A 59 -7.60 -1.03 -1.48
N ASP A 60 -7.77 -0.63 -2.73
CA ASP A 60 -7.89 -1.55 -3.87
C ASP A 60 -6.52 -2.18 -4.10
N LYS A 61 -6.39 -3.47 -3.79
CA LYS A 61 -5.11 -4.18 -3.88
C LYS A 61 -4.78 -4.64 -5.30
N LYS A 62 -5.71 -4.53 -6.24
CA LYS A 62 -5.47 -4.80 -7.68
C LYS A 62 -4.84 -3.59 -8.34
N ASN A 63 -5.37 -2.40 -8.08
CA ASN A 63 -4.91 -1.14 -8.67
C ASN A 63 -3.89 -0.41 -7.78
N MET A 64 -3.75 -0.83 -6.52
CA MET A 64 -2.90 -0.20 -5.50
C MET A 64 -3.32 1.25 -5.21
N GLU A 65 -4.63 1.51 -5.24
CA GLU A 65 -5.24 2.83 -5.08
C GLU A 65 -6.03 2.94 -3.77
N PHE A 66 -6.00 4.13 -3.18
CA PHE A 66 -6.71 4.45 -1.94
C PHE A 66 -7.94 5.32 -2.21
N SER A 67 -9.03 5.01 -1.53
CA SER A 67 -10.21 5.87 -1.42
C SER A 67 -10.66 5.99 0.03
N LEU A 68 -11.36 7.08 0.34
CA LEU A 68 -11.98 7.31 1.64
C LEU A 68 -13.44 7.70 1.42
N GLU A 69 -14.32 7.05 2.18
CA GLU A 69 -15.72 7.42 2.30
C GLU A 69 -15.98 7.90 3.73
N THR A 70 -16.80 8.94 3.89
CA THR A 70 -17.16 9.50 5.21
C THR A 70 -18.63 9.84 5.28
N ASP A 71 -19.20 9.93 6.48
CA ASP A 71 -20.58 10.38 6.69
C ASP A 71 -20.73 11.89 6.92
N GLU A 72 -19.74 12.69 6.50
CA GLU A 72 -19.84 14.15 6.48
C GLU A 72 -20.98 14.62 5.56
N PHE A 73 -21.60 15.75 5.92
CA PHE A 73 -22.59 16.38 5.04
C PHE A 73 -21.92 16.92 3.77
N SER A 74 -22.49 16.58 2.63
CA SER A 74 -22.15 17.16 1.33
C SER A 74 -22.83 18.53 1.19
N GLU A 75 -22.04 19.57 0.94
CA GLU A 75 -22.56 20.91 0.66
C GLU A 75 -23.27 20.98 -0.71
N VAL A 76 -22.99 20.02 -1.59
CA VAL A 76 -23.55 19.96 -2.95
C VAL A 76 -24.93 19.29 -2.94
N THR A 77 -25.06 18.18 -2.21
CA THR A 77 -26.29 17.38 -2.19
C THR A 77 -27.17 17.66 -0.98
N GLY A 78 -26.61 18.20 0.10
CA GLY A 78 -27.29 18.36 1.39
C GLY A 78 -27.49 17.03 2.14
N GLU A 79 -27.00 15.91 1.59
CA GLU A 79 -27.08 14.59 2.21
C GLU A 79 -25.74 14.25 2.89
N LYS A 80 -25.77 13.31 3.85
CA LYS A 80 -24.53 12.76 4.38
C LYS A 80 -23.90 11.81 3.35
N GLY A 81 -22.57 11.78 3.32
CA GLY A 81 -21.80 10.94 2.42
C GLY A 81 -20.84 11.78 1.56
N LYS A 82 -19.54 11.68 1.84
CA LYS A 82 -18.49 12.23 0.98
C LYS A 82 -17.51 11.14 0.56
N GLU A 83 -17.04 11.21 -0.68
CA GLU A 83 -16.01 10.34 -1.23
C GLU A 83 -14.77 11.17 -1.59
N TYR A 84 -13.61 10.64 -1.21
CA TYR A 84 -12.32 11.23 -1.50
C TYR A 84 -11.44 10.23 -2.25
N LYS A 85 -10.88 10.68 -3.36
CA LYS A 85 -9.74 10.00 -3.99
C LYS A 85 -8.45 10.42 -3.29
N ILE A 86 -7.57 9.47 -3.01
CA ILE A 86 -6.32 9.75 -2.29
C ILE A 86 -5.12 9.47 -3.19
N ASN A 87 -4.38 10.52 -3.50
CA ASN A 87 -3.09 10.43 -4.19
C ASN A 87 -1.98 10.52 -3.14
N VAL A 88 -1.43 9.36 -2.75
CA VAL A 88 -0.37 9.27 -1.74
C VAL A 88 0.99 9.37 -2.42
N GLU A 89 1.83 10.32 -2.01
CA GLU A 89 3.21 10.45 -2.51
C GLU A 89 4.17 9.63 -1.64
N ASN A 90 4.07 9.77 -0.32
CA ASN A 90 4.81 8.95 0.64
C ASN A 90 3.89 8.56 1.81
N ALA A 91 3.92 7.30 2.22
CA ALA A 91 3.28 6.83 3.44
C ALA A 91 4.13 5.72 4.03
N THR A 92 4.89 6.07 5.05
CA THR A 92 5.83 5.21 5.79
C THR A 92 5.74 5.52 7.27
N ASP A 93 6.40 4.71 8.12
CA ASP A 93 6.38 4.93 9.58
C ASP A 93 6.90 6.34 9.97
N ASP A 94 7.71 6.97 9.11
CA ASP A 94 8.36 8.26 9.40
C ASP A 94 7.65 9.46 8.75
N LYS A 95 6.93 9.26 7.65
CA LYS A 95 6.38 10.36 6.83
C LYS A 95 5.08 9.94 6.13
N ILE A 96 4.10 10.83 6.19
CA ILE A 96 2.87 10.79 5.38
C ILE A 96 2.77 12.08 4.58
N GLU A 97 2.64 11.93 3.26
CA GLU A 97 2.52 13.00 2.29
C GLU A 97 1.55 12.57 1.20
N GLY A 98 0.51 13.37 0.98
CA GLY A 98 -0.53 13.01 0.01
C GLY A 98 -1.52 14.13 -0.24
N THR A 99 -2.43 13.88 -1.17
CA THR A 99 -3.53 14.79 -1.51
C THR A 99 -4.84 14.03 -1.54
N PHE A 100 -5.79 14.46 -0.71
CA PHE A 100 -7.18 14.05 -0.78
C PHE A 100 -7.91 14.95 -1.76
N ILE A 101 -8.72 14.35 -2.63
CA ILE A 101 -9.49 15.06 -3.65
C ILE A 101 -10.96 14.71 -3.43
N ASP A 102 -11.76 15.69 -3.05
CA ASP A 102 -13.22 15.56 -2.96
C ASP A 102 -13.77 15.25 -4.36
N THR A 103 -14.47 14.13 -4.53
CA THR A 103 -14.91 13.68 -5.86
C THR A 103 -16.12 14.47 -6.38
N GLU A 104 -16.82 15.20 -5.51
CA GLU A 104 -17.95 16.05 -5.88
C GLU A 104 -17.48 17.44 -6.31
N THR A 105 -16.59 18.07 -5.53
CA THR A 105 -16.15 19.45 -5.75
C THR A 105 -14.82 19.57 -6.49
N ASN A 106 -14.02 18.50 -6.54
CA ASN A 106 -12.62 18.49 -6.99
C ASN A 106 -11.66 19.34 -6.13
N GLU A 107 -12.10 19.76 -4.95
CA GLU A 107 -11.22 20.43 -3.98
C GLU A 107 -10.10 19.49 -3.52
N LYS A 108 -8.91 20.06 -3.29
CA LYS A 108 -7.69 19.32 -2.99
C LYS A 108 -7.15 19.70 -1.63
N TYR A 109 -7.01 18.72 -0.75
CA TYR A 109 -6.47 18.89 0.59
C TYR A 109 -5.13 18.15 0.67
N LYS A 110 -4.04 18.91 0.85
CA LYS A 110 -2.70 18.35 0.99
C LYS A 110 -2.44 18.03 2.46
N ILE A 111 -1.86 16.87 2.71
CA ILE A 111 -1.35 16.48 4.02
C ILE A 111 0.15 16.26 3.92
N ASN A 112 0.89 16.73 4.93
CA ASN A 112 2.32 16.50 5.08
C ASN A 112 2.64 16.45 6.58
N SER A 113 3.02 15.27 7.09
CA SER A 113 3.30 15.05 8.50
C SER A 113 4.51 15.83 9.03
N ASP A 114 5.44 16.22 8.15
CA ASP A 114 6.66 16.96 8.52
C ASP A 114 6.38 18.47 8.65
N GLU A 115 5.36 18.93 7.95
CA GLU A 115 4.87 20.29 8.05
C GLU A 115 3.90 20.34 9.23
N ILE A 116 4.40 20.64 10.43
CA ILE A 116 3.56 21.29 11.45
C ILE A 116 3.25 22.69 10.91
N THR A 117 2.32 22.80 9.96
CA THR A 117 1.94 24.08 9.35
C THR A 117 0.56 24.49 9.86
N ALA A 118 0.65 25.13 11.02
CA ALA A 118 -0.31 26.06 11.55
C ALA A 118 -0.49 27.27 10.61
N SER A 119 -1.22 27.06 9.52
CA SER A 119 -1.93 28.09 8.74
C SER A 119 -3.13 27.36 8.11
N PHE A 120 -4.36 27.67 8.49
CA PHE A 120 -5.62 27.09 7.95
C PHE A 120 -6.14 25.74 8.51
N VAL A 121 -5.76 25.33 9.74
CA VAL A 121 -6.34 24.11 10.36
C VAL A 121 -7.88 24.14 10.47
N TRP A 122 -8.50 25.32 10.43
CA TRP A 122 -9.97 25.47 10.55
C TRP A 122 -10.77 25.12 9.29
N PHE A 123 -10.14 24.96 8.11
CA PHE A 123 -10.84 24.68 6.84
C PHE A 123 -10.63 23.24 6.32
N ILE A 124 -10.00 22.36 7.12
CA ILE A 124 -9.81 20.96 6.73
C ILE A 124 -11.06 20.17 7.16
N PRO A 125 -11.78 19.49 6.23
CA PRO A 125 -12.88 18.62 6.60
C PRO A 125 -12.43 17.53 7.58
N VAL A 126 -13.29 17.18 8.54
CA VAL A 126 -12.99 16.18 9.58
C VAL A 126 -12.69 14.83 8.93
N GLY A 127 -13.33 14.53 7.80
CA GLY A 127 -13.07 13.36 6.99
C GLY A 127 -11.62 13.23 6.54
N ILE A 128 -10.98 14.32 6.14
CA ILE A 128 -9.55 14.32 5.76
C ILE A 128 -8.68 13.94 6.95
N VAL A 129 -8.99 14.46 8.14
CA VAL A 129 -8.26 14.15 9.38
C VAL A 129 -8.42 12.67 9.76
N ILE A 130 -9.62 12.11 9.59
CA ILE A 130 -9.86 10.67 9.77
C ILE A 130 -9.09 9.86 8.72
N GLY A 131 -9.09 10.32 7.47
CA GLY A 131 -8.37 9.70 6.36
C GLY A 131 -6.87 9.61 6.61
N GLU A 132 -6.24 10.69 7.05
CA GLU A 132 -4.82 10.69 7.43
C GLU A 132 -4.55 9.68 8.55
N ALA A 133 -5.39 9.66 9.58
CA ALA A 133 -5.24 8.76 10.71
C ALA A 133 -5.42 7.27 10.31
N LEU A 134 -6.37 6.97 9.43
CA LEU A 134 -6.57 5.64 8.86
C LEU A 134 -5.36 5.21 8.03
N LEU A 135 -4.82 6.09 7.18
CA LEU A 135 -3.61 5.82 6.42
C LEU A 135 -2.43 5.53 7.36
N ALA A 136 -2.21 6.39 8.37
CA ALA A 136 -1.18 6.20 9.38
C ALA A 136 -1.32 4.85 10.10
N HIS A 137 -2.54 4.49 10.47
CA HIS A 137 -2.83 3.22 11.13
C HIS A 137 -2.44 2.03 10.24
N LEU A 138 -2.83 2.05 8.96
CA LEU A 138 -2.49 1.01 8.00
C LEU A 138 -0.98 0.79 7.86
N ILE A 139 -0.22 1.89 7.80
CA ILE A 139 1.24 1.88 7.74
C ILE A 139 1.83 1.34 9.05
N SER A 140 1.28 1.77 10.20
CA SER A 140 1.72 1.31 11.52
C SER A 140 1.54 -0.20 11.71
N MET A 141 0.48 -0.78 11.15
CA MET A 141 0.27 -2.23 11.12
C MET A 141 1.23 -2.95 10.16
N GLY A 142 1.96 -2.21 9.32
CA GLY A 142 2.86 -2.77 8.33
C GLY A 142 2.14 -3.48 7.18
N LEU A 143 0.89 -3.10 6.88
CA LEU A 143 0.09 -3.75 5.84
C LEU A 143 0.32 -3.13 4.45
N ALA A 144 0.66 -1.85 4.38
CA ALA A 144 1.02 -1.16 3.16
C ALA A 144 2.15 -0.15 3.40
N VAL A 145 2.78 0.32 2.32
CA VAL A 145 3.65 1.51 2.26
C VAL A 145 3.52 2.18 0.91
N THR A 146 3.66 3.50 0.86
CA THR A 146 3.76 4.25 -0.40
C THR A 146 5.08 4.99 -0.45
N ILE A 147 5.79 4.86 -1.57
CA ILE A 147 7.10 5.49 -1.79
C ILE A 147 7.10 6.09 -3.19
N THR A 148 7.34 7.39 -3.29
CA THR A 148 7.39 8.13 -4.56
C THR A 148 6.16 7.83 -5.45
N GLY A 149 4.97 7.94 -4.89
CA GLY A 149 3.70 7.73 -5.59
C GLY A 149 3.34 6.26 -5.88
N VAL A 150 4.16 5.30 -5.47
CA VAL A 150 3.90 3.87 -5.70
C VAL A 150 3.53 3.18 -4.39
N THR A 151 2.32 2.65 -4.33
CA THR A 151 1.83 1.85 -3.22
C THR A 151 2.28 0.39 -3.34
N TYR A 152 2.69 -0.17 -2.20
CA TYR A 152 3.11 -1.55 -2.04
C TYR A 152 2.37 -2.15 -0.84
N VAL A 153 1.93 -3.40 -0.95
CA VAL A 153 1.31 -4.14 0.16
C VAL A 153 2.27 -5.17 0.73
N ALA A 154 2.17 -5.45 2.02
CA ALA A 154 2.98 -6.48 2.66
C ALA A 154 2.82 -7.84 1.95
N TYR A 155 3.88 -8.66 1.90
CA TYR A 155 3.81 -9.97 1.27
C TYR A 155 2.67 -10.85 1.84
N SER A 156 2.40 -10.74 3.14
CA SER A 156 1.30 -11.43 3.83
C SER A 156 -0.08 -11.10 3.26
N GLU A 157 -0.24 -9.88 2.75
CA GLU A 157 -1.44 -9.41 2.06
C GLU A 157 -1.38 -9.79 0.59
N PHE A 158 -0.25 -9.51 -0.07
CA PHE A 158 -0.02 -9.84 -1.48
C PHE A 158 -0.28 -11.31 -1.81
N LYS A 159 0.09 -12.25 -0.91
CA LYS A 159 -0.07 -13.69 -1.15
C LYS A 159 -1.54 -14.14 -1.24
N LYS A 160 -2.48 -13.34 -0.73
CA LYS A 160 -3.93 -13.60 -0.81
C LYS A 160 -4.48 -13.33 -2.21
N HIS A 161 -3.76 -12.57 -3.04
CA HIS A 161 -4.19 -12.18 -4.38
C HIS A 161 -3.94 -13.25 -5.43
N LYS A 162 -4.89 -13.36 -6.37
CA LYS A 162 -4.64 -14.03 -7.64
C LYS A 162 -3.56 -13.29 -8.44
N ARG A 163 -2.45 -13.97 -8.68
CA ARG A 163 -1.30 -13.43 -9.40
C ARG A 163 -1.57 -13.43 -10.91
N THR A 164 -1.52 -12.26 -11.54
CA THR A 164 -1.72 -12.08 -12.99
C THR A 164 -0.41 -11.87 -13.75
N TYR A 165 0.64 -11.42 -13.05
CA TYR A 165 1.99 -11.23 -13.59
C TYR A 165 2.98 -12.25 -13.04
N SER A 166 4.08 -12.46 -13.78
CA SER A 166 5.21 -13.27 -13.33
C SER A 166 6.21 -12.51 -12.44
N HIS A 167 6.22 -11.18 -12.54
CA HIS A 167 7.14 -10.30 -11.83
C HIS A 167 6.37 -9.12 -11.26
N TYR A 168 6.81 -8.62 -10.11
CA TYR A 168 6.22 -7.48 -9.43
C TYR A 168 7.32 -6.57 -8.90
N MET A 169 7.01 -5.29 -8.74
CA MET A 169 7.86 -4.38 -7.98
C MET A 169 7.94 -4.86 -6.54
N ALA A 170 9.12 -4.74 -5.93
CA ALA A 170 9.27 -4.99 -4.51
C ALA A 170 10.10 -3.88 -3.85
N VAL A 171 9.88 -3.71 -2.55
CA VAL A 171 10.69 -2.89 -1.65
C VAL A 171 10.85 -3.59 -0.31
N ARG A 172 12.02 -3.43 0.30
CA ARG A 172 12.31 -3.92 1.65
C ARG A 172 12.08 -2.81 2.66
N LYS A 173 11.36 -3.11 3.73
CA LYS A 173 11.19 -2.24 4.91
C LYS A 173 11.43 -3.05 6.19
N SER A 174 11.50 -2.36 7.32
CA SER A 174 11.73 -2.96 8.65
C SER A 174 10.78 -4.14 8.93
N LYS A 175 9.50 -3.97 8.58
CA LYS A 175 8.41 -4.96 8.79
C LYS A 175 8.35 -6.08 7.74
N GLY A 176 9.20 -6.05 6.70
CA GLY A 176 9.29 -7.15 5.73
C GLY A 176 9.40 -6.71 4.26
N LEU A 177 8.98 -7.62 3.38
CA LEU A 177 8.94 -7.38 1.94
C LEU A 177 7.56 -6.88 1.54
N PHE A 178 7.52 -5.77 0.81
CA PHE A 178 6.30 -5.18 0.28
C PHE A 178 6.31 -5.26 -1.24
N ILE A 179 5.17 -5.65 -1.81
CA ILE A 179 4.98 -5.95 -3.23
C ILE A 179 4.01 -4.94 -3.84
N GLY A 180 4.42 -4.35 -4.96
CA GLY A 180 3.63 -3.35 -5.68
C GLY A 180 3.15 -3.90 -7.03
N ASN A 181 3.01 -3.00 -7.99
CA ASN A 181 2.47 -3.30 -9.31
C ASN A 181 3.20 -4.44 -10.06
N GLY A 182 2.42 -5.17 -10.85
CA GLY A 182 2.92 -6.17 -11.78
C GLY A 182 3.80 -5.57 -12.87
N LEU A 183 4.85 -6.32 -13.25
CA LEU A 183 5.84 -5.90 -14.23
C LEU A 183 5.91 -6.88 -15.40
N LYS A 184 5.98 -6.32 -16.61
CA LYS A 184 6.51 -7.06 -17.77
C LYS A 184 7.99 -7.39 -17.52
N ARG A 185 8.46 -8.49 -18.13
CA ARG A 185 9.84 -8.96 -17.95
C ARG A 185 10.91 -7.89 -18.23
N SER A 186 10.77 -7.11 -19.30
CA SER A 186 11.70 -6.02 -19.63
C SER A 186 11.75 -4.94 -18.56
N ALA A 187 10.60 -4.54 -18.01
CA ALA A 187 10.50 -3.58 -16.91
C ALA A 187 11.13 -4.12 -15.62
N ALA A 188 10.94 -5.41 -15.30
CA ALA A 188 11.59 -6.05 -14.16
C ALA A 188 13.12 -6.04 -14.28
N ILE A 189 13.65 -6.34 -15.47
CA ILE A 189 15.10 -6.26 -15.75
C ILE A 189 15.61 -4.82 -15.59
N ALA A 190 14.90 -3.84 -16.14
CA ALA A 190 15.28 -2.42 -16.04
C ALA A 190 15.28 -1.94 -14.58
N ARG A 191 14.29 -2.35 -13.78
CA ARG A 191 14.23 -2.05 -12.35
C ARG A 191 15.44 -2.60 -11.60
N LEU A 192 15.79 -3.88 -11.82
CA LEU A 192 16.97 -4.50 -11.22
C LEU A 192 18.27 -3.78 -11.62
N LYS A 193 18.40 -3.34 -12.88
CA LYS A 193 19.56 -2.56 -13.35
C LYS A 193 19.70 -1.22 -12.64
N LYS A 194 18.57 -0.58 -12.31
CA LYS A 194 18.52 0.67 -11.54
C LYS A 194 18.69 0.47 -10.02
N GLY A 195 18.93 -0.76 -9.56
CA GLY A 195 19.12 -1.07 -8.15
C GLY A 195 17.81 -1.30 -7.37
N GLY A 196 16.65 -1.28 -8.03
CA GLY A 196 15.37 -1.59 -7.41
C GLY A 196 15.14 -3.10 -7.28
N ASP A 197 14.33 -3.49 -6.28
CA ASP A 197 14.03 -4.89 -6.01
C ASP A 197 12.79 -5.39 -6.77
N THR A 198 12.72 -6.70 -7.01
CA THR A 198 11.57 -7.37 -7.66
C THR A 198 11.19 -8.63 -6.90
N TRP A 199 9.93 -9.05 -7.00
CA TRP A 199 9.48 -10.37 -6.57
C TRP A 199 8.90 -11.14 -7.75
N SER A 200 9.21 -12.42 -7.86
CA SER A 200 8.75 -13.30 -8.95
C SER A 200 7.99 -14.51 -8.43
N THR A 201 7.06 -14.99 -9.25
CA THR A 201 6.21 -16.15 -8.93
C THR A 201 6.96 -17.47 -8.82
N SER A 202 8.16 -17.56 -9.41
CA SER A 202 9.00 -18.76 -9.39
C SER A 202 10.49 -18.44 -9.25
N LYS A 203 11.23 -19.42 -8.73
CA LYS A 203 12.70 -19.41 -8.65
C LYS A 203 13.34 -19.16 -10.01
N ASN A 204 12.82 -19.82 -11.05
CA ASN A 204 13.34 -19.71 -12.41
C ASN A 204 13.11 -18.31 -12.99
N ASN A 205 11.95 -17.71 -12.73
CA ASN A 205 11.63 -16.34 -13.14
C ASN A 205 12.60 -15.34 -12.50
N ALA A 206 12.80 -15.41 -11.18
CA ALA A 206 13.75 -14.55 -10.46
C ALA A 206 15.19 -14.72 -10.96
N LYS A 207 15.66 -15.97 -11.09
CA LYS A 207 17.00 -16.29 -11.62
C LYS A 207 17.21 -15.68 -13.01
N SER A 208 16.19 -15.81 -13.87
CA SER A 208 16.22 -15.39 -15.26
C SER A 208 16.31 -13.87 -15.41
N ILE A 209 15.53 -13.09 -14.65
CA ILE A 209 15.61 -11.62 -14.67
C ILE A 209 16.89 -11.09 -14.00
N ALA A 210 17.38 -11.74 -12.94
CA ALA A 210 18.63 -11.36 -12.31
C ALA A 210 19.83 -11.55 -13.25
N LYS A 211 19.85 -12.67 -13.98
CA LYS A 211 20.89 -12.94 -14.98
C LYS A 211 20.85 -11.95 -16.13
N ALA A 212 19.66 -11.57 -16.59
CA ALA A 212 19.49 -10.59 -17.67
C ALA A 212 19.78 -9.14 -17.21
N ALA A 213 19.63 -8.84 -15.92
CA ALA A 213 20.00 -7.55 -15.36
C ALA A 213 21.52 -7.38 -15.18
N SER A 214 22.25 -8.49 -15.00
CA SER A 214 23.71 -8.48 -14.88
C SER A 214 24.39 -8.04 -16.19
N PRO A 215 25.27 -7.02 -16.15
CA PRO A 215 26.11 -6.65 -17.30
C PRO A 215 26.95 -7.81 -17.84
N ILE A 216 27.40 -8.71 -16.96
CA ILE A 216 28.24 -9.87 -17.31
C ILE A 216 27.47 -11.19 -17.35
N LYS A 217 26.13 -11.16 -17.30
CA LYS A 217 25.24 -12.34 -17.31
C LYS A 217 25.54 -13.35 -16.19
N LYS A 218 26.03 -12.90 -15.03
CA LYS A 218 26.32 -13.71 -13.84
C LYS A 218 25.48 -13.26 -12.65
N ILE A 219 25.20 -14.19 -11.75
CA ILE A 219 24.38 -13.96 -10.56
C ILE A 219 25.01 -14.64 -9.35
N THR A 220 24.65 -14.16 -8.15
CA THR A 220 24.86 -14.87 -6.88
C THR A 220 23.51 -15.29 -6.33
N GLY A 221 23.42 -16.47 -5.71
CA GLY A 221 22.18 -17.01 -5.14
C GLY A 221 21.83 -18.42 -5.63
N ALA A 222 20.72 -19.02 -5.16
CA ALA A 222 19.74 -18.40 -4.28
C ALA A 222 20.28 -18.25 -2.86
N GLU A 223 20.10 -17.08 -2.27
CA GLU A 223 20.46 -16.78 -0.89
C GLU A 223 19.22 -16.40 -0.09
N ILE A 224 19.31 -16.55 1.23
CA ILE A 224 18.36 -15.99 2.20
C ILE A 224 19.17 -15.21 3.22
N ASP A 225 18.67 -14.06 3.67
CA ASP A 225 19.35 -13.27 4.70
C ASP A 225 19.59 -14.12 5.96
N LYS A 226 20.74 -13.93 6.63
CA LYS A 226 21.29 -14.79 7.71
C LYS A 226 20.38 -15.05 8.93
N LYS A 227 19.19 -14.43 9.01
CA LYS A 227 18.18 -14.63 10.06
C LYS A 227 16.83 -15.00 9.43
N GLY A 228 16.77 -16.16 8.78
CA GLY A 228 15.78 -16.54 7.77
C GLY A 228 14.28 -16.50 8.11
N LYS A 229 13.84 -16.10 9.32
CA LYS A 229 12.42 -15.97 9.67
C LYS A 229 11.84 -14.68 9.07
N GLY A 230 10.76 -14.81 8.30
CA GLY A 230 10.13 -13.70 7.57
C GLY A 230 10.92 -13.21 6.35
N LYS A 231 11.94 -13.97 5.90
CA LYS A 231 12.83 -13.56 4.80
C LYS A 231 12.56 -14.38 3.54
N HIS A 232 12.83 -13.75 2.40
CA HIS A 232 12.61 -14.36 1.09
C HIS A 232 13.93 -14.78 0.45
N TYR A 233 13.89 -15.91 -0.25
CA TYR A 233 14.99 -16.29 -1.13
C TYR A 233 15.12 -15.28 -2.27
N HIS A 234 16.36 -15.00 -2.66
CA HIS A 234 16.65 -14.06 -3.73
C HIS A 234 17.95 -14.37 -4.49
N TYR A 235 18.08 -13.72 -5.65
CA TYR A 235 19.30 -13.64 -6.43
C TYR A 235 19.80 -12.20 -6.53
N HIS A 236 21.11 -12.04 -6.57
CA HIS A 236 21.78 -10.79 -6.90
C HIS A 236 22.35 -10.84 -8.32
N PRO A 237 22.08 -9.85 -9.19
CA PRO A 237 22.88 -9.63 -10.38
C PRO A 237 24.34 -9.27 -9.99
N ILE A 238 25.32 -9.71 -10.79
CA ILE A 238 26.73 -9.34 -10.59
C ILE A 238 27.12 -8.27 -11.63
N SER A 239 27.76 -7.19 -11.20
CA SER A 239 28.24 -6.12 -12.09
C SER A 239 29.64 -6.36 -12.66
N GLY A 240 30.48 -7.11 -11.96
CA GLY A 240 31.85 -7.40 -12.37
C GLY A 240 32.57 -8.28 -11.34
N TYR A 241 33.90 -8.37 -11.44
CA TYR A 241 34.74 -9.04 -10.44
C TYR A 241 35.75 -8.06 -9.86
N LYS A 242 36.00 -8.16 -8.56
CA LYS A 242 37.10 -7.48 -7.86
C LYS A 242 37.86 -8.52 -7.06
N GLN A 243 39.15 -8.68 -7.33
CA GLN A 243 40.01 -9.68 -6.67
C GLN A 243 39.40 -11.09 -6.70
N GLY A 244 38.90 -11.52 -7.87
CA GLY A 244 38.24 -12.82 -8.05
C GLY A 244 36.84 -12.96 -7.44
N LYS A 245 36.35 -11.96 -6.70
CA LYS A 245 35.01 -11.97 -6.07
C LYS A 245 34.01 -11.19 -6.90
N GLY A 246 32.83 -11.77 -7.12
CA GLY A 246 31.74 -11.12 -7.85
C GLY A 246 31.20 -9.91 -7.08
N ILE A 247 31.17 -8.74 -7.72
CA ILE A 247 30.59 -7.51 -7.19
C ILE A 247 29.07 -7.59 -7.33
N ARG A 248 28.37 -7.76 -6.22
CA ARG A 248 26.92 -7.85 -6.19
C ARG A 248 26.30 -6.48 -6.45
N MET A 249 25.27 -6.45 -7.30
CA MET A 249 24.39 -5.28 -7.41
C MET A 249 23.49 -5.20 -6.17
N LYS A 250 23.09 -3.97 -5.81
CA LYS A 250 22.23 -3.71 -4.65
C LYS A 250 20.82 -4.30 -4.77
N SER A 251 20.38 -4.60 -6.00
CA SER A 251 19.05 -5.12 -6.29
C SER A 251 18.92 -6.61 -5.99
N HIS A 252 17.69 -7.00 -5.66
CA HIS A 252 17.32 -8.37 -5.32
C HIS A 252 16.18 -8.84 -6.24
N ALA A 253 16.34 -10.04 -6.79
CA ALA A 253 15.25 -10.76 -7.44
C ALA A 253 14.71 -11.81 -6.47
N PHE A 254 13.72 -11.42 -5.67
CA PHE A 254 13.04 -12.29 -4.70
C PHE A 254 12.13 -13.31 -5.39
N TYR A 255 11.88 -14.43 -4.71
CA TYR A 255 10.85 -15.39 -5.11
C TYR A 255 10.31 -16.19 -3.93
N GLY A 256 9.15 -16.82 -4.14
CA GLY A 256 8.56 -17.76 -3.19
C GLY A 256 8.03 -17.13 -1.91
N ALA A 257 7.59 -18.00 -1.01
CA ALA A 257 7.12 -17.62 0.32
C ALA A 257 8.28 -17.19 1.23
N ALA A 258 7.96 -16.38 2.23
CA ALA A 258 8.87 -16.13 3.34
C ALA A 258 9.12 -17.45 4.10
N ARG A 259 10.36 -17.66 4.56
CA ARG A 259 10.74 -18.78 5.43
C ARG A 259 10.50 -18.47 6.90
#